data_AF-A0A2V2WWF5-F1
#
_entry.id   AF-A0A2V2WWF5-F1
#
_cell.length_a   1.000
_cell.length_b   1.000
_cell.length_c   1.000
_cell.angle_alpha   90.00
_cell.angle_beta   90.00
_cell.angle_gamma   90.00
#
_symmetry.space_group_name_H-M   'P 1'
#
loop_
_entity.id
_entity.type
_entity.pdbx_description
1 polymer ?
#
loop_
_entity_poly.entity_id
_entity_poly.type
_entity_poly.pdbx_seq_one_letter_code
_entity_poly.pdbx_strand_id
1 'polypeptide(L)'
;MSGWARALSLAAVLVVMACLVPAATASLHAEETLASQFAEFKQKHGRVYGSAAEEAFRLSVFRANLFLARLHAAANPHATFGVTPFSDLTREEFRSRYHNGAAHFAAAQERARVPVDVEFVGARKAP
;
A
#
# COMPACT_ATOMS: atom_id res chain seq x y z
N MET A 1 -15.80 -6.75 -57.69
CA MET A 1 -15.98 -5.72 -56.65
C MET A 1 -15.73 -6.23 -55.21
N SER A 2 -15.14 -7.43 -55.01
CA SER A 2 -15.03 -8.08 -53.69
C SER A 2 -13.64 -8.02 -53.02
N GLY A 3 -12.59 -7.56 -53.71
CA GLY A 3 -11.23 -7.50 -53.17
C GLY A 3 -11.03 -6.43 -52.09
N TRP A 4 -11.66 -5.26 -52.28
CA TRP A 4 -11.54 -4.13 -51.37
C TRP A 4 -12.22 -4.37 -50.02
N ALA A 5 -13.38 -5.05 -50.02
CA ALA A 5 -14.06 -5.44 -48.79
C ALA A 5 -13.21 -6.41 -47.95
N ARG A 6 -12.58 -7.40 -48.60
CA ARG A 6 -11.66 -8.34 -47.93
C ARG A 6 -10.41 -7.64 -47.39
N ALA A 7 -9.84 -6.70 -48.14
CA ALA A 7 -8.69 -5.93 -47.71
C ALA A 7 -9.01 -5.03 -46.50
N LEU A 8 -10.17 -4.37 -46.49
CA LEU A 8 -10.64 -3.56 -45.37
C LEU A 8 -10.92 -4.41 -44.12
N SER A 9 -11.53 -5.60 -44.28
CA SER A 9 -11.74 -6.54 -43.17
C SER A 9 -10.42 -7.05 -42.58
N LEU A 10 -9.44 -7.40 -43.42
CA LEU A 10 -8.12 -7.85 -42.95
C LEU A 10 -7.36 -6.73 -42.22
N ALA A 11 -7.43 -5.50 -42.74
CA ALA A 11 -6.85 -4.33 -42.08
C ALA A 11 -7.50 -4.06 -40.71
N ALA A 12 -8.84 -4.16 -40.61
CA ALA A 12 -9.54 -3.99 -39.35
C ALA A 12 -9.16 -5.06 -38.31
N VAL A 13 -9.03 -6.33 -38.71
CA VAL A 13 -8.57 -7.42 -37.83
C VAL A 13 -7.13 -7.19 -37.36
N LEU A 14 -6.24 -6.74 -38.25
CA LEU A 14 -4.86 -6.39 -37.91
C LEU A 14 -4.78 -5.24 -36.88
N VAL A 15 -5.59 -4.21 -37.05
CA VAL A 15 -5.66 -3.07 -36.11
C VAL A 15 -6.19 -3.51 -34.74
N VAL A 16 -7.24 -4.33 -34.69
CA VAL A 16 -7.77 -4.87 -33.43
C VAL A 16 -6.71 -5.72 -32.71
N MET A 17 -6.01 -6.60 -33.43
CA MET A 17 -4.94 -7.42 -32.85
C MET A 17 -3.76 -6.58 -32.35
N ALA A 18 -3.39 -5.51 -33.09
CA ALA A 18 -2.32 -4.59 -32.70
C ALA A 18 -2.62 -3.84 -31.39
N CYS A 19 -3.88 -3.58 -31.06
CA CYS A 19 -4.26 -2.94 -29.80
C CYS A 19 -4.54 -3.95 -28.67
N LEU A 20 -5.18 -5.07 -28.99
CA LEU A 20 -5.66 -6.01 -27.97
C LEU A 20 -4.52 -6.84 -27.37
N VAL A 21 -3.54 -7.26 -28.18
CA VAL A 21 -2.41 -8.08 -27.72
C VAL A 21 -1.52 -7.32 -26.72
N PRO A 22 -1.08 -6.07 -26.99
CA PRO A 22 -0.28 -5.31 -26.01
C PRO A 22 -1.03 -4.97 -24.72
N ALA A 23 -2.34 -4.70 -24.80
CA ALA A 23 -3.15 -4.44 -23.62
C ALA A 23 -3.28 -5.70 -22.74
N ALA A 24 -3.50 -6.87 -23.35
CA ALA A 24 -3.56 -8.14 -22.63
C ALA A 24 -2.21 -8.48 -21.98
N THR A 25 -1.09 -8.36 -22.71
CA THR A 25 0.24 -8.66 -22.15
C THR A 25 0.62 -7.69 -21.03
N ALA A 26 0.32 -6.40 -21.16
CA ALA A 26 0.55 -5.42 -20.10
C ALA A 26 -0.25 -5.74 -18.83
N SER A 27 -1.52 -6.18 -18.99
CA SER A 27 -2.34 -6.59 -17.85
C SER A 27 -1.80 -7.83 -17.15
N LEU A 28 -1.35 -8.85 -17.90
CA LEU A 28 -0.73 -10.04 -17.33
C LEU A 28 0.54 -9.69 -16.55
N HIS A 29 1.41 -8.85 -17.11
CA HIS A 29 2.64 -8.44 -16.46
C HIS A 29 2.38 -7.60 -15.20
N ALA A 30 1.35 -6.76 -15.21
CA ALA A 30 0.92 -6.04 -14.01
C ALA A 30 0.44 -6.96 -12.88
N GLU A 31 -0.30 -8.02 -13.21
CA GLU A 31 -0.73 -9.04 -12.23
C GLU A 31 0.46 -9.86 -11.72
N GLU A 32 1.38 -10.27 -12.61
CA GLU A 32 2.60 -11.02 -12.25
C GLU A 32 3.49 -10.20 -11.29
N THR A 33 3.69 -8.91 -11.60
CA THR A 33 4.48 -8.02 -10.74
C THR A 33 3.82 -7.78 -9.38
N LEU A 34 2.48 -7.73 -9.31
CA LEU A 34 1.74 -7.60 -8.06
C LEU A 34 1.87 -8.87 -7.20
N ALA A 35 1.71 -10.05 -7.79
CA ALA A 35 1.85 -11.33 -7.12
C ALA A 35 3.28 -11.50 -6.55
N SER A 36 4.30 -11.12 -7.33
CA SER A 36 5.69 -11.13 -6.89
C SER A 36 5.93 -10.19 -5.70
N GLN A 37 5.46 -8.94 -5.77
CA GLN A 37 5.56 -7.98 -4.65
C GLN A 37 4.83 -8.48 -3.40
N PHE A 38 3.69 -9.14 -3.56
CA PHE A 38 2.95 -9.70 -2.43
C PHE A 38 3.68 -10.90 -1.82
N ALA A 39 4.30 -11.77 -2.64
CA ALA A 39 5.13 -12.86 -2.16
C ALA A 39 6.33 -12.36 -1.35
N GLU A 40 7.03 -11.33 -1.85
CA GLU A 40 8.13 -10.68 -1.14
C GLU A 40 7.64 -10.04 0.17
N PHE A 41 6.50 -9.35 0.14
CA PHE A 41 5.87 -8.79 1.34
C PHE A 41 5.59 -9.86 2.40
N LYS A 42 4.99 -11.00 1.99
CA LYS A 42 4.71 -12.11 2.92
C LYS A 42 5.99 -12.63 3.56
N GLN A 43 7.03 -12.83 2.77
CA GLN A 43 8.32 -13.30 3.25
C GLN A 43 8.97 -12.28 4.21
N LYS A 44 9.02 -11.02 3.81
CA LYS A 44 9.66 -9.93 4.56
C LYS A 44 8.99 -9.66 5.91
N HIS A 45 7.67 -9.78 5.97
CA HIS A 45 6.88 -9.46 7.17
C HIS A 45 6.29 -10.69 7.87
N GLY A 46 6.70 -11.91 7.48
CA GLY A 46 6.27 -13.16 8.11
C GLY A 46 4.76 -13.38 8.05
N ARG A 47 4.11 -13.03 6.92
CA ARG A 47 2.66 -13.20 6.76
C ARG A 47 2.30 -14.62 6.33
N VAL A 48 1.38 -15.22 7.08
CA VAL A 48 0.77 -16.51 6.79
C VAL A 48 -0.74 -16.34 6.94
N TYR A 49 -1.50 -16.82 5.95
CA TYR A 49 -2.96 -16.72 5.93
C TYR A 49 -3.56 -18.12 6.07
N GLY A 50 -4.69 -18.23 6.76
CA GLY A 50 -5.28 -19.52 7.12
C GLY A 50 -6.04 -20.21 5.99
N SER A 51 -6.37 -19.48 4.92
CA SER A 51 -7.09 -20.03 3.77
C SER A 51 -6.75 -19.29 2.48
N ALA A 52 -6.98 -19.95 1.34
CA ALA A 52 -6.83 -19.32 0.02
C ALA A 52 -7.79 -18.14 -0.17
N ALA A 53 -8.99 -18.18 0.42
CA ALA A 53 -9.95 -17.10 0.39
C ALA A 53 -9.44 -15.86 1.17
N GLU A 54 -8.86 -16.09 2.35
CA GLU A 54 -8.22 -15.02 3.12
C GLU A 54 -7.02 -14.44 2.36
N GLU A 55 -6.17 -15.29 1.79
CA GLU A 55 -5.01 -14.82 1.03
C GLU A 55 -5.41 -13.98 -0.19
N ALA A 56 -6.43 -14.40 -0.94
CA ALA A 56 -6.98 -13.64 -2.06
C ALA A 56 -7.55 -12.28 -1.60
N PHE A 57 -8.26 -12.27 -0.46
CA PHE A 57 -8.73 -11.02 0.14
C PHE A 57 -7.57 -10.10 0.52
N ARG A 58 -6.53 -10.63 1.18
CA ARG A 58 -5.34 -9.87 1.59
C ARG A 58 -4.55 -9.33 0.41
N LEU A 59 -4.46 -10.08 -0.68
CA LEU A 59 -3.89 -9.61 -1.93
C LEU A 59 -4.67 -8.42 -2.51
N SER A 60 -6.01 -8.46 -2.46
CA SER A 60 -6.84 -7.35 -2.95
C SER A 60 -6.66 -6.07 -2.12
N VAL A 61 -6.56 -6.21 -0.78
CA VAL A 61 -6.24 -5.09 0.12
C VAL A 61 -4.83 -4.56 -0.14
N PHE A 62 -3.86 -5.44 -0.30
CA PHE A 62 -2.48 -5.09 -0.63
C PHE A 62 -2.37 -4.30 -1.93
N ARG A 63 -3.08 -4.72 -2.98
CA ARG A 63 -3.16 -4.00 -4.25
C ARG A 63 -3.69 -2.58 -4.06
N ALA A 64 -4.80 -2.43 -3.34
CA ALA A 64 -5.42 -1.13 -3.08
C ALA A 64 -4.46 -0.20 -2.29
N ASN A 65 -3.81 -0.73 -1.26
CA ASN A 65 -2.87 0.03 -0.44
C ASN A 65 -1.60 0.43 -1.21
N LEU A 66 -1.08 -0.44 -2.09
CA LEU A 66 0.06 -0.11 -2.94
C LEU A 66 -0.28 0.99 -3.95
N PHE A 67 -1.48 0.98 -4.51
CA PHE A 67 -1.97 2.05 -5.37
C PHE A 67 -2.03 3.39 -4.62
N LEU A 68 -2.60 3.41 -3.41
CA LEU A 68 -2.62 4.60 -2.56
C LEU A 68 -1.22 5.09 -2.19
N ALA A 69 -0.29 4.17 -1.88
CA ALA A 69 1.09 4.52 -1.59
C ALA A 69 1.76 5.23 -2.78
N ARG A 70 1.53 4.76 -4.02
CA ARG A 70 2.05 5.42 -5.24
C ARG A 70 1.44 6.80 -5.43
N LEU A 71 0.13 6.96 -5.20
CA LEU A 71 -0.52 8.27 -5.26
C LEU A 71 0.07 9.25 -4.25
N HIS A 72 0.30 8.81 -3.00
CA HIS A 72 0.91 9.66 -1.99
C HIS A 72 2.37 9.98 -2.28
N ALA A 73 3.14 9.04 -2.83
CA ALA A 73 4.52 9.30 -3.28
C ALA A 73 4.57 10.38 -4.36
N ALA A 74 3.62 10.37 -5.30
CA ALA A 74 3.52 11.41 -6.32
C ALA A 74 3.12 12.78 -5.72
N ALA A 75 2.28 12.78 -4.68
CA ALA A 75 1.77 14.00 -4.07
C ALA A 75 2.74 14.65 -3.06
N ASN A 76 3.61 13.87 -2.40
CA ASN A 76 4.48 14.36 -1.35
C ASN A 76 5.95 13.90 -1.56
N PRO A 77 6.83 14.77 -2.09
CA PRO A 77 8.23 14.42 -2.34
C PRO A 77 9.09 14.35 -1.07
N HIS A 78 8.57 14.81 0.07
CA HIS A 78 9.32 14.83 1.35
C HIS A 78 9.12 13.56 2.18
N ALA A 79 8.31 12.61 1.72
CA ALA A 79 8.07 11.35 2.40
C ALA A 79 8.23 10.17 1.43
N THR A 80 8.76 9.07 1.94
CA THR A 80 8.85 7.82 1.18
C THR A 80 7.62 6.98 1.46
N PHE A 81 6.92 6.58 0.40
CA PHE A 81 5.78 5.67 0.49
C PHE A 81 6.12 4.36 -0.22
N GLY A 82 5.51 3.28 0.23
CA GLY A 82 5.74 1.95 -0.33
C GLY A 82 5.09 0.86 0.50
N VAL A 83 5.60 -0.36 0.33
CA VAL A 83 5.16 -1.52 1.11
C VAL A 83 5.62 -1.36 2.56
N THR A 84 4.70 -1.56 3.49
CA THR A 84 4.92 -1.49 4.94
C THR A 84 4.36 -2.76 5.59
N PRO A 85 4.66 -3.04 6.88
CA PRO A 85 4.05 -4.16 7.59
C PRO A 85 2.52 -4.15 7.57
N PHE A 86 1.87 -3.00 7.34
CA PHE A 86 0.41 -2.85 7.39
C PHE A 86 -0.25 -2.90 6.01
N SER A 87 0.51 -3.18 4.95
CA SER A 87 0.01 -3.09 3.58
C SER A 87 -1.12 -4.08 3.26
N ASP A 88 -1.32 -5.15 4.02
CA ASP A 88 -2.41 -6.11 3.88
C ASP A 88 -3.64 -5.83 4.76
N LEU A 89 -3.64 -4.72 5.50
CA LEU A 89 -4.72 -4.36 6.41
C LEU A 89 -5.66 -3.33 5.79
N THR A 90 -6.95 -3.52 6.06
CA THR A 90 -7.96 -2.49 5.81
C THR A 90 -7.79 -1.33 6.79
N ARG A 91 -8.36 -0.16 6.47
CA ARG A 91 -8.30 1.02 7.34
C ARG A 91 -8.96 0.75 8.69
N GLU A 92 -10.05 0.00 8.68
CA GLU A 92 -10.82 -0.39 9.86
C GLU A 92 -10.02 -1.36 10.74
N GLU A 93 -9.39 -2.38 10.17
CA GLU A 93 -8.52 -3.32 10.90
C GLU A 93 -7.29 -2.61 11.48
N PHE A 94 -6.65 -1.73 10.70
CA PHE A 94 -5.54 -0.95 11.19
C PHE A 94 -5.98 -0.08 12.37
N ARG A 95 -7.13 0.59 12.24
CA ARG A 95 -7.69 1.44 13.29
C ARG A 95 -7.98 0.66 14.56
N SER A 96 -8.64 -0.50 14.45
CA SER A 96 -9.04 -1.29 15.61
C SER A 96 -7.84 -1.86 16.38
N ARG A 97 -6.74 -2.18 15.69
CA ARG A 97 -5.56 -2.81 16.30
C ARG A 97 -4.50 -1.81 16.76
N TYR A 98 -4.32 -0.71 16.04
CA TYR A 98 -3.16 0.18 16.22
C TYR A 98 -3.52 1.63 16.58
N HIS A 99 -4.79 2.03 16.51
CA HIS A 99 -5.19 3.42 16.76
C HIS A 99 -5.73 3.59 18.20
N ASN A 100 -4.87 3.35 19.20
CA ASN A 100 -5.22 3.37 20.63
C ASN A 100 -4.77 4.66 21.37
N GLY A 101 -4.22 5.65 20.65
CA GLY A 101 -3.64 6.86 21.26
C GLY A 101 -4.60 7.61 22.17
N ALA A 102 -5.85 7.83 21.75
CA ALA A 102 -6.84 8.56 22.54
C ALA A 102 -7.11 7.92 23.91
N ALA A 103 -7.22 6.59 23.96
CA ALA A 103 -7.43 5.86 25.20
C ALA A 103 -6.23 5.99 26.15
N HIS A 104 -5.00 5.89 25.63
CA HIS A 104 -3.77 6.08 26.42
C HIS A 104 -3.64 7.52 26.94
N PHE A 105 -3.97 8.52 26.12
CA PHE A 105 -3.97 9.92 26.54
C PHE A 105 -5.01 10.19 27.64
N ALA A 106 -6.24 9.68 27.49
CA ALA A 106 -7.28 9.81 28.50
C ALA A 106 -6.85 9.17 29.83
N ALA A 107 -6.36 7.93 29.79
CA ALA A 107 -5.85 7.25 30.98
C ALA A 107 -4.67 7.99 31.63
N ALA A 108 -3.79 8.59 30.83
CA ALA A 108 -2.67 9.39 31.35
C ALA A 108 -3.13 10.68 32.05
N GLN A 109 -4.28 11.24 31.67
CA GLN A 109 -4.84 12.43 32.31
C GLN A 109 -5.48 12.12 33.67
N GLU A 110 -6.00 10.91 33.84
CA GLU A 110 -6.50 10.40 35.12
C GLU A 110 -5.38 9.99 36.09
N ARG A 111 -4.17 9.71 35.57
CA ARG A 111 -3.00 9.45 36.42
C ARG A 111 -2.59 10.74 37.13
N ALA A 112 -2.42 10.66 38.46
CA ALA A 112 -1.84 11.74 39.23
C ALA A 112 -0.48 12.13 38.63
N ARG A 113 -0.36 13.38 38.19
CA ARG A 113 0.92 13.91 37.71
C ARG A 113 1.86 14.01 38.90
N VAL A 114 2.87 13.15 38.94
CA VAL A 114 3.95 13.28 39.92
C VAL A 114 4.86 14.40 39.40
N PRO A 115 4.95 15.54 40.09
CA PRO A 115 5.92 16.56 39.72
C PRO A 115 7.32 15.97 39.83
N VAL A 116 8.11 16.12 38.76
CA VAL A 116 9.52 15.76 38.75
C VAL A 116 10.27 17.06 38.97
N ASP A 117 10.88 17.20 40.15
CA ASP A 117 11.76 18.32 40.42
C ASP A 117 13.04 18.14 39.61
N VAL A 118 13.19 18.98 38.57
CA VAL A 118 14.39 19.00 37.74
C VAL A 118 15.34 20.04 38.30
N GLU A 119 16.34 19.59 39.07
CA GLU A 119 17.44 20.46 39.48
C GLU A 119 18.32 20.81 38.27
N PHE A 120 18.32 22.08 37.87
CA PHE A 120 19.26 22.59 36.87
C PHE A 120 20.66 22.68 37.48
N VAL A 121 21.45 21.61 37.34
CA VAL A 121 22.88 21.62 37.67
C VAL A 121 23.61 22.45 36.62
N GLY A 122 23.87 23.72 36.93
CA GLY A 122 24.78 24.54 36.13
C GLY A 122 24.34 25.97 35.82
N ALA A 123 23.76 26.70 36.77
CA ALA A 123 23.83 28.16 36.70
C ALA A 123 25.26 28.59 37.04
N ARG A 124 26.12 28.76 36.03
CA ARG A 124 27.43 29.41 36.22
C ARG A 124 27.18 30.78 36.86
N LYS A 125 27.70 30.97 38.07
CA LYS A 125 27.75 32.27 38.73
C LYS A 125 28.55 33.21 37.82
N ALA A 126 27.87 34.21 37.25
CA ALA A 126 28.53 35.24 36.45
C ALA A 126 29.48 36.06 37.35
N PRO A 127 30.62 36.54 36.82
CA PRO A 127 31.58 37.37 37.57
C PRO A 127 30.99 38.72 37.98
#